data_AF-A0A1H6KCD4-F1
#
_entry.id   AF-A0A1H6KCD4-F1
#
_cell.length_a   1.000
_cell.length_b   1.000
_cell.length_c   1.000
_cell.angle_alpha   90.00
_cell.angle_beta   90.00
_cell.angle_gamma   90.00
#
_symmetry.space_group_name_H-M   'P 1'
#
loop_
_entity.id
_entity.type
_entity.pdbx_description
1 polymer ?
#
loop_
_entity_poly.entity_id
_entity_poly.type
_entity_poly.pdbx_seq_one_letter_code
_entity_poly.pdbx_strand_id
1 'polypeptide(L)'
;QGVQYATKKFTNVLESYGVTRSMSRKGNCWDNAVAESFFKSLKTELIYGNKLVTKQQMEIEVFEYIEVWYNKKRRHRALNYKTIEEFNNQNKFYKNVA
;
A
#
# COMPACT_ATOMS: atom_id res chain seq x y z
N GLN A 1 -1.36 6.06 17.57
CA GLN A 1 -2.12 4.93 16.99
C GLN A 1 -3.41 5.49 16.38
N GLY A 2 -3.82 4.99 15.22
CA GLY A 2 -5.08 5.40 14.60
C GLY A 2 -6.26 4.84 15.39
N VAL A 3 -7.09 5.72 15.95
CA VAL A 3 -8.23 5.35 16.81
C VAL A 3 -9.21 4.42 16.10
N GLN A 4 -9.35 4.56 14.78
CA GLN A 4 -10.17 3.69 13.94
C GLN A 4 -9.76 2.20 14.01
N TYR A 5 -8.46 1.92 14.08
CA TYR A 5 -7.90 0.56 14.11
C TYR A 5 -7.90 -0.07 15.51
N ALA A 6 -8.18 0.74 16.54
CA ALA A 6 -8.33 0.29 17.93
C ALA A 6 -9.79 0.02 18.31
N THR A 7 -10.76 0.37 17.46
CA THR A 7 -12.18 0.18 17.76
C THR A 7 -12.58 -1.29 17.85
N LYS A 8 -13.47 -1.64 18.80
CA LYS A 8 -14.00 -3.00 18.97
C LYS A 8 -14.59 -3.58 17.69
N LYS A 9 -15.26 -2.75 16.90
CA LYS A 9 -15.82 -3.18 15.60
C LYS A 9 -14.73 -3.70 14.67
N PHE A 10 -13.61 -2.98 14.57
CA PHE A 10 -12.48 -3.40 13.74
C PHE A 10 -11.75 -4.61 14.32
N THR A 11 -11.57 -4.67 15.65
CA THR A 11 -10.89 -5.79 16.32
C THR A 11 -11.63 -7.11 16.10
N ASN A 12 -12.95 -7.10 16.30
CA ASN A 12 -13.77 -8.30 16.20
C ASN A 12 -13.78 -8.87 14.78
N VAL A 13 -13.79 -8.00 13.77
CA VAL A 13 -13.68 -8.43 12.36
C VAL A 13 -12.36 -9.12 12.12
N LEU A 14 -11.23 -8.52 12.55
CA LEU A 14 -9.93 -9.14 12.35
C LEU A 14 -9.77 -10.47 13.11
N GLU A 15 -10.31 -10.56 14.32
CA GLU A 15 -10.35 -11.80 15.09
C GLU A 15 -11.17 -12.89 14.37
N SER A 16 -12.30 -12.55 13.75
CA SER A 16 -13.11 -13.51 12.96
C SER A 16 -12.38 -14.08 11.75
N TYR A 17 -11.40 -13.36 11.20
CA TYR A 17 -10.55 -13.82 10.11
C TYR A 17 -9.21 -14.42 10.60
N GLY A 18 -9.00 -14.55 11.91
CA GLY A 18 -7.73 -15.03 12.48
C GLY A 18 -6.54 -14.10 12.24
N VAL A 19 -6.79 -12.82 11.96
CA VAL A 19 -5.75 -11.84 11.62
C VAL A 19 -5.17 -11.24 12.91
N THR A 20 -3.86 -11.43 13.11
CA THR A 20 -3.14 -10.79 14.21
C THR A 20 -2.82 -9.34 13.88
N ARG A 21 -3.23 -8.42 14.75
CA ARG A 21 -2.99 -6.98 14.56
C ARG A 21 -1.58 -6.59 15.02
N SER A 22 -0.82 -5.94 14.14
CA SER A 22 0.40 -5.23 14.52
C SER A 22 0.04 -3.83 15.02
N MET A 23 -0.14 -3.67 16.32
CA MET A 23 -0.35 -2.37 16.97
C MET A 23 0.93 -1.96 17.70
N SER A 24 1.96 -1.63 16.92
CA SER A 24 3.28 -1.31 17.45
C SER A 24 3.23 -0.16 18.45
N ARG A 25 4.12 -0.21 19.45
CA ARG A 25 4.26 0.85 20.45
C ARG A 25 4.72 2.14 19.77
N LYS A 26 4.36 3.27 20.37
CA LYS A 26 4.87 4.59 19.95
C LYS A 26 6.40 4.54 19.94
N GLY A 27 7.01 4.84 18.79
CA GLY A 27 8.48 4.82 18.60
C GLY A 27 9.01 3.68 17.74
N ASN A 28 8.20 2.68 17.35
CA ASN A 28 8.62 1.69 16.34
C ASN A 28 8.30 2.17 14.92
N CYS A 29 9.25 2.82 14.26
CA CYS A 29 9.05 3.37 12.90
C CYS A 29 9.14 2.30 11.80
N TRP A 30 9.78 1.15 12.07
CA TRP A 30 10.04 0.13 11.07
C TRP A 30 8.76 -0.44 10.45
N ASP A 31 7.73 -0.66 11.27
CA ASP A 31 6.44 -1.18 10.81
C ASP A 31 5.69 -0.18 9.91
N ASN A 32 5.91 1.12 10.12
CA ASN A 32 5.25 2.17 9.33
C ASN A 32 6.08 2.62 8.12
N ALA A 33 7.40 2.42 8.14
CA ALA A 33 8.33 2.94 7.14
C ALA A 33 7.98 2.49 5.70
N VAL A 34 7.50 1.25 5.54
CA VAL A 34 7.09 0.72 4.23
C VAL A 34 5.87 1.49 3.70
N ALA A 35 4.85 1.67 4.54
CA ALA A 35 3.65 2.43 4.19
C ALA A 35 3.99 3.91 3.93
N GLU A 36 4.83 4.52 4.77
CA GLU A 36 5.28 5.91 4.60
C GLU A 36 6.01 6.11 3.27
N SER A 37 6.89 5.19 2.88
CA SER A 37 7.61 5.23 1.60
C SER A 37 6.64 5.18 0.40
N PHE A 38 5.61 4.33 0.47
CA PHE A 38 4.56 4.28 -0.53
C PHE A 38 3.80 5.60 -0.61
N PHE A 39 3.28 6.09 0.51
CA PHE A 39 2.47 7.32 0.54
C PHE A 39 3.26 8.56 0.14
N LYS A 40 4.56 8.62 0.49
CA LYS A 40 5.45 9.67 0.00
C LYS A 40 5.48 9.66 -1.53
N SER A 41 5.69 8.49 -2.12
CA SER A 41 5.77 8.35 -3.57
C SER A 41 4.46 8.69 -4.27
N LEU A 42 3.33 8.16 -3.77
CA LEU A 42 1.99 8.48 -4.28
C LEU A 42 1.75 10.00 -4.27
N LYS A 43 2.07 10.66 -3.16
CA LYS A 43 1.89 12.12 -3.05
C LYS A 43 2.77 12.86 -4.04
N THR A 44 4.05 12.52 -4.14
CA THR A 44 4.99 13.23 -5.00
C THR A 44 4.73 13.01 -6.49
N GLU A 45 4.34 11.80 -6.88
CA GLU A 45 4.21 11.43 -8.29
C GLU A 45 2.79 11.68 -8.82
N LEU A 46 1.75 11.50 -7.99
CA LEU A 46 0.35 11.67 -8.42
C LEU A 46 -0.29 12.94 -7.88
N ILE A 47 -0.08 13.31 -6.61
CA ILE A 47 -0.91 14.35 -5.97
C ILE A 47 -0.33 15.75 -6.16
N TYR A 48 0.98 15.94 -5.94
CA TYR A 48 1.59 17.27 -5.93
C TYR A 48 1.74 17.90 -7.32
N GLY A 49 1.67 17.11 -8.40
CA GLY A 49 1.71 17.60 -9.78
C GLY A 49 0.34 17.83 -10.42
N ASN A 50 -0.76 17.42 -9.77
CA ASN A 50 -2.09 17.42 -10.37
C ASN A 50 -2.96 18.61 -9.94
N LYS A 51 -3.88 19.01 -10.83
CA LYS A 51 -4.90 20.03 -10.55
C LYS A 51 -5.98 19.45 -9.63
N LEU A 52 -6.71 20.32 -8.92
CA LEU A 52 -7.87 19.91 -8.12
C LEU A 52 -8.90 19.23 -9.03
N VAL A 53 -9.09 17.92 -8.88
CA VAL A 53 -10.12 17.13 -9.58
C VAL A 53 -11.21 16.69 -8.61
N THR A 54 -12.32 16.19 -9.14
CA THR A 54 -13.42 15.68 -8.31
C THR A 54 -12.99 14.43 -7.54
N LYS A 55 -13.71 14.10 -6.46
CA LYS A 55 -13.47 12.87 -5.70
C LYS A 55 -13.50 11.61 -6.58
N GLN A 56 -14.49 11.51 -7.47
CA GLN A 56 -14.65 10.37 -8.37
C GLN A 56 -13.46 10.24 -9.33
N GLN A 57 -12.97 11.36 -9.87
CA GLN A 57 -11.77 11.33 -10.71
C GLN A 57 -10.55 10.90 -9.90
N MET A 58 -10.34 11.45 -8.69
CA MET A 58 -9.23 11.04 -7.82
C MET A 58 -9.24 9.54 -7.50
N GLU A 59 -10.41 8.93 -7.33
CA GLU A 59 -10.52 7.49 -7.08
C GLU A 59 -10.00 6.67 -8.27
N ILE A 60 -10.32 7.08 -9.50
CA ILE A 60 -9.83 6.45 -10.74
C ILE A 60 -8.31 6.65 -10.88
N GLU A 61 -7.83 7.87 -10.68
CA GLU A 61 -6.40 8.20 -10.78
C GLU A 61 -5.56 7.41 -9.77
N VAL A 62 -6.04 7.26 -8.53
CA VAL A 62 -5.35 6.46 -7.51
C VAL A 62 -5.34 4.98 -7.88
N PHE A 63 -6.46 4.46 -8.40
CA PHE A 63 -6.53 3.07 -8.87
C PHE A 63 -5.55 2.81 -10.01
N GLU A 64 -5.55 3.65 -11.04
CA GLU A 64 -4.63 3.53 -12.18
C GLU A 64 -3.17 3.68 -11.74
N TYR A 65 -2.88 4.63 -10.83
CA TYR A 65 -1.56 4.79 -10.27
C TYR A 65 -1.08 3.51 -9.58
N ILE A 66 -1.90 2.83 -8.80
CA ILE A 66 -1.50 1.61 -8.08
C ILE A 66 -1.34 0.45 -9.07
N GLU A 67 -2.39 0.15 -9.84
CA GLU A 67 -2.48 -1.08 -10.64
C GLU A 67 -1.64 -1.05 -11.91
N VAL A 68 -1.51 0.12 -12.54
CA VAL A 68 -0.80 0.26 -13.82
C VAL A 68 0.58 0.84 -13.62
N TRP A 69 0.70 1.96 -12.89
CA TRP A 69 1.98 2.63 -12.74
C TRP A 69 2.88 1.95 -11.68
N TYR A 70 2.45 1.91 -10.43
CA TYR A 70 3.26 1.49 -9.29
C TYR A 70 3.60 -0.01 -9.35
N ASN A 71 2.63 -0.87 -9.61
CA ASN A 71 2.85 -2.31 -9.61
C ASN A 71 3.56 -2.83 -10.87
N LYS A 72 3.23 -2.27 -12.05
CA LYS A 72 3.64 -2.85 -13.35
C LYS A 72 4.69 -2.06 -14.12
N LYS A 73 4.86 -0.76 -13.85
CA LYS A 73 5.79 0.10 -14.62
C LYS A 73 6.93 0.67 -13.77
N ARG A 74 6.68 0.99 -12.50
CA ARG A 74 7.69 1.56 -11.61
C ARG A 74 8.74 0.52 -11.24
N ARG A 75 10.00 0.87 -11.43
CA ARG A 75 11.14 0.06 -11.01
C ARG A 75 11.58 0.43 -9.61
N HIS A 76 11.80 -0.58 -8.77
CA HIS A 76 12.21 -0.39 -7.39
C HIS A 76 13.66 -0.81 -7.19
N ARG A 77 14.51 0.09 -6.69
CA ARG A 77 15.92 -0.21 -6.40
C ARG A 77 16.08 -1.41 -5.45
N ALA A 78 15.21 -1.49 -4.44
CA ALA A 78 15.18 -2.60 -3.48
C ALA A 78 14.86 -3.96 -4.13
N LEU A 79 14.25 -3.97 -5.32
CA LEU A 79 13.90 -5.17 -6.08
C LEU A 79 14.88 -5.42 -7.24
N ASN A 80 16.13 -4.95 -7.14
CA ASN A 80 17.12 -4.99 -8.21
C ASN A 80 16.61 -4.34 -9.51
N TYR A 81 15.96 -3.18 -9.38
CA TYR A 81 15.40 -2.39 -10.48
C TYR A 81 14.31 -3.13 -11.29
N LYS A 82 13.63 -4.10 -10.68
CA LYS A 82 12.44 -4.75 -11.24
C LYS A 82 11.17 -4.04 -10.80
N THR A 83 10.09 -4.27 -11.53
CA THR A 83 8.74 -3.91 -11.09
C THR A 83 8.24 -4.91 -10.05
N ILE A 84 7.18 -4.55 -9.32
CA ILE A 84 6.58 -5.47 -8.33
C ILE A 84 6.03 -6.70 -9.04
N GLU A 85 5.38 -6.53 -10.20
CA GLU A 85 4.87 -7.63 -11.01
C GLU A 85 5.99 -8.58 -11.48
N GLU A 86 7.09 -8.03 -12.02
CA GLU A 86 8.25 -8.83 -12.44
C GLU A 86 8.87 -9.60 -11.27
N PHE A 87 9.05 -8.92 -10.12
CA PHE A 87 9.58 -9.55 -8.92
C PHE A 87 8.66 -10.68 -8.43
N ASN A 88 7.35 -10.45 -8.43
CA ASN A 88 6.39 -11.43 -7.95
C ASN A 88 6.26 -12.64 -8.88
N ASN A 89 6.29 -12.43 -10.19
CA ASN A 89 6.27 -13.50 -11.19
C ASN A 89 7.51 -14.40 -11.09
N GLN A 90 8.69 -13.82 -10.88
CA GLN A 90 9.93 -14.57 -10.71
C GLN A 90 9.92 -15.42 -9.43
N ASN A 91 9.40 -14.86 -8.33
CA ASN A 91 9.33 -15.54 -7.04
C ASN A 91 8.06 -16.40 -6.86
N LYS A 92 7.19 -16.47 -7.88
CA LYS A 92 5.94 -17.25 -7.87
C LYS A 92 4.97 -16.88 -6.73
N PHE A 93 5.02 -15.65 -6.20
CA PHE A 93 4.16 -15.23 -5.09
C PHE A 93 2.66 -15.34 -5.42
N TYR A 94 2.28 -15.15 -6.68
CA TYR A 94 0.89 -15.27 -7.13
C TYR A 94 0.40 -16.71 -7.36
N LYS A 95 1.23 -17.74 -7.22
CA LYS A 95 0.80 -19.13 -7.48
C LYS A 95 -0.11 -19.71 -6.39
N ASN A 96 -0.19 -19.07 -5.22
CA ASN A 96 -0.92 -19.59 -4.06
C ASN A 96 -2.05 -18.64 -3.59
N VAL A 97 -2.51 -17.74 -4.47
CA VAL A 97 -3.63 -16.84 -4.17
C VAL A 97 -4.82 -17.30 -5.02
N ALA A 98 -5.47 -18.37 -4.59
CA ALA A 98 -6.73 -18.87 -5.12
C ALA A 98 -7.67 -19.17 -3.94
#